data_AF-A0A944GCM0-F1
#
_entry.id   AF-A0A944GCM0-F1
#
_cell.length_a   1.000
_cell.length_b   1.000
_cell.length_c   1.000
_cell.angle_alpha   90.00
_cell.angle_beta   90.00
_cell.angle_gamma   90.00
#
_symmetry.space_group_name_H-M   'P 1'
#
loop_
_entity.id
_entity.type
_entity.pdbx_description
1 polymer ?
#
loop_
_entity_poly.entity_id
_entity_poly.type
_entity_poly.pdbx_seq_one_letter_code
_entity_poly.pdbx_strand_id
1 'polypeptide(L)' 'MEITEKVLNTLKEAGEPLNAGKIAEISGLDRKEVDKAMKTLKENGSIVSPKRCYWEPAK' A
#
# COMPACT_ATOMS: atom_id res chain seq x y z
N MET A 1 -4.69 -13.40 2.25
CA MET A 1 -4.71 -12.71 0.94
C MET A 1 -5.54 -11.42 0.97
N GLU A 2 -6.39 -11.17 1.97
CA GLU A 2 -7.19 -9.93 2.05
C GLU A 2 -6.41 -8.63 2.32
N ILE A 3 -5.30 -8.69 3.05
CA ILE A 3 -4.56 -7.49 3.49
C ILE A 3 -3.91 -6.78 2.30
N THR A 4 -3.29 -7.54 1.40
CA THR A 4 -2.70 -7.02 0.15
C THR A 4 -3.75 -6.39 -0.74
N GLU A 5 -4.94 -6.98 -0.84
CA GLU A 5 -6.05 -6.43 -1.62
C GLU A 5 -6.61 -5.16 -0.98
N LYS A 6 -6.76 -5.12 0.34
CA LYS A 6 -7.14 -3.90 1.08
C LYS A 6 -6.15 -2.76 0.86
N VAL A 7 -4.85 -3.05 0.97
CA VAL A 7 -3.79 -2.04 0.73
C VAL A 7 -3.84 -1.55 -0.71
N LEU A 8 -4.01 -2.45 -1.67
CA LEU A 8 -4.06 -2.11 -3.10
C LEU A 8 -5.34 -1.34 -3.47
N ASN A 9 -6.49 -1.69 -2.90
CA ASN A 9 -7.74 -0.93 -3.06
C ASN A 9 -7.63 0.44 -2.42
N THR A 10 -7.10 0.55 -1.20
CA THR A 10 -6.86 1.83 -0.52
C THR A 10 -5.98 2.75 -1.38
N LEU A 11 -4.93 2.19 -1.98
CA LEU A 11 -4.02 2.89 -2.88
C LEU A 11 -4.70 3.33 -4.19
N LYS A 12 -5.56 2.47 -4.76
CA LYS A 12 -6.34 2.78 -5.97
C LYS A 12 -7.43 3.82 -5.72
N GLU A 13 -8.14 3.72 -4.61
CA GLU A 13 -9.19 4.67 -4.19
C GLU A 13 -8.60 6.02 -3.85
N ALA A 14 -7.42 6.05 -3.23
CA ALA A 14 -6.71 7.29 -2.95
C ALA A 14 -6.27 8.00 -4.24
N GLY A 15 -5.93 7.25 -5.30
CA GLY A 15 -5.47 7.83 -6.57
C GLY A 15 -4.19 8.65 -6.46
N GLU A 16 -3.52 8.57 -5.31
CA GLU A 16 -2.40 9.40 -4.90
C GLU A 16 -1.35 8.54 -4.20
N PRO A 17 -0.07 8.94 -4.26
CA PRO A 17 0.96 8.30 -3.46
C PRO A 17 0.65 8.43 -1.96
N LEU A 18 0.42 7.31 -1.29
CA LEU A 18 0.17 7.21 0.15
C LEU A 18 1.36 6.63 0.90
N ASN A 19 1.58 7.09 2.12
CA ASN A 19 2.58 6.51 3.00
C ASN A 19 2.02 5.31 3.79
N ALA A 20 2.92 4.46 4.29
CA ALA A 20 2.56 3.26 5.05
C ALA A 20 1.67 3.53 6.28
N GLY A 21 1.87 4.67 6.95
CA GLY A 21 1.07 5.07 8.10
C GLY A 21 -0.37 5.41 7.71
N LYS A 22 -0.52 6.15 6.62
CA LYS A 22 -1.82 6.57 6.10
C LYS A 22 -2.58 5.39 5.50
N ILE A 23 -1.88 4.45 4.86
CA ILE A 23 -2.48 3.18 4.43
C ILE A 23 -2.98 2.41 5.66
N ALA A 24 -2.19 2.30 6.73
CA ALA A 24 -2.61 1.63 7.97
C ALA A 24 -3.84 2.30 8.61
N GLU A 25 -3.88 3.63 8.65
CA GLU A 25 -5.03 4.38 9.16
C GLU A 25 -6.29 4.21 8.30
N ILE A 26 -6.18 4.31 6.97
CA ILE A 26 -7.34 4.22 6.07
C ILE A 26 -7.86 2.79 5.98
N SER A 27 -6.96 1.81 5.87
CA SER A 27 -7.33 0.39 5.77
C SER A 27 -7.72 -0.23 7.11
N GLY A 28 -7.45 0.46 8.22
CA GLY A 28 -7.61 -0.05 9.58
C GLY A 28 -6.70 -1.24 9.89
N LEU A 29 -5.59 -1.37 9.16
CA LEU A 29 -4.66 -2.48 9.28
C LEU A 29 -3.49 -2.14 10.20
N ASP A 30 -2.94 -3.17 10.83
CA ASP A 30 -1.73 -3.03 11.62
C ASP A 30 -0.54 -2.64 10.74
N ARG A 31 0.35 -1.78 11.25
CA ARG A 31 1.54 -1.34 10.50
C ARG A 31 2.41 -2.52 10.06
N LYS A 32 2.45 -3.59 10.85
CA LYS A 32 3.14 -4.85 10.49
C LYS A 32 2.50 -5.56 9.30
N GLU A 33 1.17 -5.52 9.22
CA GLU A 33 0.41 -6.13 8.13
C GLU A 33 0.55 -5.32 6.85
N VAL A 34 0.47 -3.98 6.96
CA VAL A 34 0.72 -3.07 5.84
C VAL A 34 2.13 -3.21 5.32
N ASP A 35 3.14 -3.32 6.18
CA ASP A 35 4.54 -3.52 5.76
C ASP A 35 4.73 -4.85 5.00
N LYS A 36 4.18 -5.95 5.53
CA LYS A 36 4.17 -7.24 4.83
C LYS A 36 3.46 -7.15 3.48
N ALA A 37 2.28 -6.56 3.45
CA ALA A 37 1.48 -6.42 2.23
C ALA A 37 2.20 -5.55 1.19
N MET A 38 2.73 -4.40 1.58
CA MET A 38 3.51 -3.55 0.69
C MET A 38 4.76 -4.27 0.18
N LYS A 39 5.43 -5.07 1.01
CA LYS A 39 6.59 -5.86 0.56
C LYS A 39 6.20 -6.85 -0.54
N THR A 40 5.12 -7.60 -0.33
CA THR A 40 4.57 -8.52 -1.34
C THR A 40 4.11 -7.80 -2.60
N LEU A 41 3.38 -6.68 -2.46
CA LEU A 41 2.91 -5.90 -3.60
C LEU A 41 4.06 -5.24 -4.38
N LYS A 42 5.11 -4.83 -3.70
CA LYS A 42 6.34 -4.30 -4.31
C LYS A 42 7.11 -5.39 -5.04
N GLU A 43 7.23 -6.58 -4.46
CA GLU A 43 7.84 -7.75 -5.11
C GLU A 43 7.07 -8.18 -6.35
N ASN A 44 5.74 -8.11 -6.31
CA ASN A 44 4.86 -8.36 -7.46
C ASN A 44 4.82 -7.21 -8.48
N GLY A 45 5.49 -6.09 -8.22
CA GLY A 45 5.46 -4.91 -9.09
C GLY A 45 4.09 -4.22 -9.18
N SER A 46 3.18 -4.47 -8.24
CA SER A 46 1.84 -3.90 -8.19
C SER A 46 1.79 -2.52 -7.51
N ILE A 47 2.86 -2.11 -6.82
CA ILE A 47 3.02 -0.76 -6.26
C ILE A 47 4.41 -0.20 -6.60
N VAL A 48 4.49 1.11 -6.81
CA VAL A 48 5.74 1.84 -7.03
C VAL A 48 5.91 2.94 -5.98
N SER A 49 7.16 3.32 -5.71
CA SER A 49 7.48 4.37 -4.74
C SER A 49 8.06 5.58 -5.48
N PRO A 50 7.22 6.56 -5.88
CA PRO A 50 7.70 7.75 -6.58
C PRO A 50 8.52 8.67 -5.66
N LYS A 51 8.22 8.63 -4.36
CA LYS A 51 8.81 9.48 -3.33
C LYS A 51 9.11 8.63 -2.11
N ARG A 52 10.20 8.95 -1.40
CA ARG A 52 10.65 8.20 -0.22
C ARG A 52 9.51 8.10 0.81
N CYS A 53 9.18 6.87 1.20
CA CYS A 53 8.08 6.52 2.10
C CYS A 53 6.66 6.73 1.55
N TYR A 54 6.50 6.95 0.25
CA TYR A 54 5.22 6.99 -0.43
C TYR A 54 5.11 5.84 -1.43
N TRP A 55 3.90 5.31 -1.57
CA TRP A 55 3.56 4.17 -2.40
C TRP A 55 2.33 4.53 -3.21
N GLU A 56 2.35 4.23 -4.50
CA GLU A 56 1.21 4.36 -5.41
C GLU A 56 1.01 3.01 -6.11
N PRO A 57 -0.22 2.69 -6.57
CA PRO A 57 -0.44 1.49 -7.35
C PRO A 57 0.31 1.61 -8.69
N ALA A 58 1.07 0.57 -9.05
CA ALA A 58 1.67 0.47 -10.36
C ALA A 58 0.55 0.40 -11.40
N LYS A 59 0.59 1.30 -12.39
CA LYS A 59 -0.42 1.42 -13.43
C LYS A 59 -0.51 0.19 -14.33
#